data_AF-A0AA52ARG6-F1
#
_entry.id   AF-A0AA52ARG6-F1
#
_cell.length_a   1.000
_cell.length_b   1.000
_cell.length_c   1.000
_cell.angle_alpha   90.00
_cell.angle_beta   90.00
_cell.angle_gamma   90.00
#
_symmetry.space_group_name_H-M   'P 1'
#
loop_
_entity.id
_entity.type
_entity.pdbx_description
1 polymer ?
#
loop_
_entity_poly.entity_id
_entity_poly.type
_entity_poly.pdbx_seq_one_letter_code
_entity_poly.pdbx_strand_id
1 'polypeptide(L)'
;MHLEHLAITRKTVTGLADRLPAVAPELPEHPDYPRILAAFNHATGPLRAKDVCAALGHELLPKNVEGTRAKLKRLVKLGILTEADTGNFARRQ
;
A
#
# COMPACT_ATOMS: atom_id res chain seq x y z
N MET A 1 -22.96 -33.67 14.98
CA MET A 1 -23.27 -32.65 13.97
C MET A 1 -23.14 -31.28 14.64
N HIS A 2 -22.44 -30.36 13.99
CA HIS A 2 -22.16 -28.94 14.31
C HIS A 2 -20.72 -28.67 14.76
N LEU A 3 -20.00 -28.07 13.82
CA LEU A 3 -18.61 -27.65 13.83
C LEU A 3 -18.67 -26.15 13.52
N GLU A 4 -18.67 -25.31 14.54
CA GLU A 4 -18.62 -23.85 14.37
C GLU A 4 -18.46 -23.21 15.76
N HIS A 5 -17.57 -22.28 16.06
CA HIS A 5 -16.90 -21.31 15.23
C HIS A 5 -15.47 -21.10 15.71
N LEU A 6 -14.57 -21.05 14.73
CA LEU A 6 -13.21 -20.57 14.82
C LEU A 6 -13.16 -19.18 15.49
N ALA A 7 -12.81 -19.13 16.77
CA ALA A 7 -12.44 -17.90 17.46
C ALA A 7 -11.06 -17.45 16.93
N ILE A 8 -11.05 -16.71 15.81
CA ILE A 8 -9.85 -15.98 15.37
C ILE A 8 -9.58 -14.90 16.42
N THR A 9 -8.72 -15.23 17.38
CA THR A 9 -8.13 -14.28 18.31
C THR A 9 -7.32 -13.28 17.50
N ARG A 10 -7.91 -12.12 17.21
CA ARG A 10 -7.18 -10.98 16.66
C ARG A 10 -6.18 -10.51 17.72
N LYS A 11 -4.95 -11.00 17.62
CA LYS A 11 -3.84 -10.62 18.48
C LYS A 11 -3.51 -9.14 18.24
N THR A 12 -3.79 -8.31 19.22
CA THR A 12 -3.39 -6.92 19.30
C THR A 12 -1.86 -6.86 19.29
N VAL A 13 -1.26 -6.28 18.26
CA VAL A 13 0.16 -5.91 18.30
C VAL A 13 0.24 -4.48 18.79
N THR A 14 0.56 -4.33 20.08
CA THR A 14 0.88 -3.07 20.73
C THR A 14 2.41 -2.91 20.74
N GLY A 15 2.89 -1.71 20.38
CA GLY A 15 4.14 -1.17 20.91
C GLY A 15 5.31 -1.09 19.93
N LEU A 16 5.43 0.05 19.23
CA LEU A 16 6.70 0.81 19.14
C LEU A 16 6.46 2.14 18.38
N ALA A 17 6.13 3.22 19.07
CA ALA A 17 6.11 4.56 18.46
C ALA A 17 6.73 5.62 19.39
N ASP A 18 7.66 5.24 20.26
CA ASP A 18 8.25 6.15 21.25
C ASP A 18 9.53 6.85 20.78
N ARG A 19 9.71 7.05 19.46
CA ARG A 19 10.75 7.94 18.90
C ARG A 19 10.57 8.14 17.40
N LEU A 20 9.63 8.99 17.01
CA LEU A 20 9.66 9.58 15.66
C LEU A 20 9.42 11.09 15.77
N PRO A 21 10.44 11.94 15.57
CA PRO A 21 10.22 13.16 14.82
C PRO A 21 10.59 12.82 13.37
N ALA A 22 9.75 12.04 12.69
CA ALA A 22 9.72 12.13 11.24
C ALA A 22 8.35 12.69 10.91
N VAL A 23 8.31 13.97 10.56
CA VAL A 23 7.21 14.49 9.74
C VAL A 23 7.03 13.47 8.63
N ALA A 24 5.95 12.69 8.69
CA ALA A 24 5.61 11.83 7.58
C ALA A 24 5.46 12.77 6.38
N PRO A 25 6.13 12.51 5.25
CA PRO A 25 5.97 13.35 4.06
C PRO A 25 4.48 13.52 3.81
N GLU A 26 4.06 14.78 3.75
CA GLU A 26 2.65 15.13 3.66
C GLU A 26 2.07 14.46 2.41
N LEU A 27 1.23 13.45 2.66
CA LEU A 27 0.55 12.73 1.60
C LEU A 27 -0.42 13.72 0.95
N PRO A 28 -0.45 13.82 -0.39
CA PRO A 28 -1.43 14.69 -1.02
C PRO A 28 -2.84 14.25 -0.62
N GLU A 29 -3.77 15.19 -0.52
CA GLU A 29 -5.17 14.92 -0.17
C GLU A 29 -5.86 14.11 -1.28
N HIS A 30 -5.71 12.79 -1.25
CA HIS A 30 -6.42 11.88 -2.14
C HIS A 30 -6.71 10.56 -1.42
N PRO A 31 -7.96 10.06 -1.44
CA PRO A 31 -8.38 8.87 -0.69
C PRO A 31 -7.64 7.59 -1.09
N ASP A 32 -7.16 7.53 -2.34
CA ASP A 32 -6.39 6.39 -2.83
C ASP A 32 -5.01 6.25 -2.18
N TYR A 33 -4.33 7.31 -1.74
CA TYR A 33 -2.97 7.14 -1.22
C TYR A 33 -2.90 6.26 0.03
N PRO A 34 -3.76 6.46 1.06
CA PRO A 34 -3.83 5.53 2.19
C PRO A 34 -4.13 4.08 1.77
N ARG A 35 -5.00 3.87 0.78
CA ARG A 35 -5.33 2.52 0.28
C ARG A 35 -4.17 1.87 -0.48
N ILE A 36 -3.45 2.65 -1.29
CA ILE A 36 -2.23 2.20 -1.97
C ILE A 36 -1.19 1.78 -0.92
N LEU A 37 -0.97 2.58 0.11
CA LEU A 37 -0.03 2.26 1.19
C LEU A 37 -0.47 1.02 1.97
N ALA A 38 -1.77 0.84 2.22
CA ALA A 38 -2.30 -0.38 2.82
C ALA A 38 -1.97 -1.61 1.95
N ALA A 39 -2.13 -1.52 0.63
CA ALA A 39 -1.76 -2.62 -0.29
C ALA A 39 -0.28 -3.01 -0.16
N PHE A 40 0.63 -2.03 -0.06
CA PHE A 40 2.06 -2.30 0.18
C PHE A 40 2.35 -2.87 1.56
N ASN A 41 1.61 -2.45 2.60
CA ASN A 41 1.78 -3.01 3.95
C ASN A 41 1.31 -4.47 4.04
N HIS A 42 0.34 -4.87 3.23
CA HIS A 42 -0.13 -6.27 3.15
C HIS A 42 0.73 -7.14 2.22
N ALA A 43 1.45 -6.53 1.29
CA ALA A 43 2.34 -7.25 0.39
C ALA A 43 3.69 -7.55 1.05
N THR A 44 4.21 -8.76 0.83
CA THR A 44 5.52 -9.19 1.32
C THR A 44 6.67 -8.80 0.38
N GLY A 45 6.40 -8.00 -0.65
CA GLY A 45 7.38 -7.62 -1.67
C GLY A 45 6.91 -6.50 -2.59
N PRO A 46 7.68 -6.19 -3.64
CA PRO A 46 7.33 -5.15 -4.60
C PRO A 46 6.01 -5.44 -5.34
N LEU A 47 5.23 -4.41 -5.63
CA LEU A 47 3.99 -4.48 -6.38
C LEU A 47 4.09 -3.69 -7.69
N ARG A 48 3.44 -4.19 -8.74
CA ARG A 48 3.26 -3.44 -9.99
C ARG A 48 2.02 -2.57 -9.92
N ALA A 49 1.93 -1.59 -10.81
CA ALA A 49 0.76 -0.71 -10.92
C ALA A 49 -0.55 -1.47 -11.12
N LYS A 50 -0.55 -2.58 -11.87
CA LYS A 50 -1.71 -3.44 -12.06
C LYS A 50 -2.15 -4.14 -10.76
N ASP A 51 -1.20 -4.55 -9.92
CA ASP A 51 -1.49 -5.28 -8.68
C ASP A 51 -2.09 -4.33 -7.66
N VAL A 52 -1.56 -3.10 -7.59
CA VAL A 52 -2.15 -2.01 -6.81
C VAL A 52 -3.54 -1.64 -7.34
N CYS A 53 -3.71 -1.53 -8.66
CA CYS A 53 -5.03 -1.24 -9.27
C CYS A 53 -6.08 -2.30 -8.88
N ALA A 54 -5.70 -3.59 -8.90
CA ALA A 54 -6.55 -4.68 -8.43
C ALA A 54 -6.84 -4.58 -6.92
N ALA A 55 -5.83 -4.29 -6.10
CA ALA A 55 -5.98 -4.14 -4.65
C ALA A 55 -6.87 -2.95 -4.26
N LEU A 56 -6.92 -1.90 -5.09
CA LEU A 56 -7.86 -0.79 -4.95
C LEU A 56 -9.29 -1.14 -5.36
N GLY A 57 -9.52 -2.32 -5.94
CA GLY A 57 -10.83 -2.76 -6.42
C GLY A 57 -11.25 -2.08 -7.73
N HIS A 58 -10.30 -1.49 -8.46
CA HIS A 58 -10.58 -0.89 -9.76
C HIS A 58 -10.50 -1.92 -10.87
N GLU A 59 -11.33 -1.74 -11.90
CA GLU A 59 -11.24 -2.52 -13.12
C GLU A 59 -9.84 -2.33 -13.75
N LEU A 60 -9.24 -3.43 -14.23
CA LEU A 60 -7.89 -3.43 -14.82
C LEU A 60 -7.87 -2.86 -16.25
N LEU A 61 -8.52 -1.72 -16.44
CA LEU A 61 -8.49 -0.98 -17.68
C LEU A 61 -7.17 -0.21 -17.80
N PRO A 62 -6.61 -0.04 -19.02
CA PRO A 62 -5.36 0.69 -19.24
C PRO A 62 -5.35 2.08 -18.58
N LYS A 63 -6.48 2.80 -18.61
CA LYS A 63 -6.64 4.11 -17.98
C LYS A 63 -6.46 4.08 -16.45
N ASN A 64 -6.95 3.03 -15.79
CA ASN A 64 -6.90 2.91 -14.34
C ASN A 64 -5.51 2.46 -13.88
N VAL A 65 -4.89 1.55 -14.63
CA VAL A 65 -3.52 1.11 -14.37
C VAL A 65 -2.54 2.26 -14.55
N GLU A 66 -2.67 3.06 -15.60
CA GLU A 66 -1.79 4.21 -15.84
C GLU A 66 -2.03 5.33 -14.81
N GLY A 67 -3.29 5.59 -14.43
CA GLY A 67 -3.61 6.50 -13.33
C GLY A 67 -3.01 6.05 -12.00
N THR A 68 -3.04 4.74 -11.72
CA THR A 68 -2.38 4.14 -10.56
C THR A 68 -0.86 4.30 -10.65
N ARG A 69 -0.26 4.04 -11.81
CA ARG A 69 1.18 4.23 -12.06
C ARG A 69 1.62 5.67 -11.80
N ALA A 70 0.85 6.65 -12.26
CA ALA A 70 1.14 8.07 -12.02
C ALA A 70 1.14 8.40 -10.51
N LYS A 71 0.17 7.87 -9.75
CA LYS A 71 0.12 8.00 -8.28
C LYS A 71 1.32 7.35 -7.61
N LEU A 72 1.71 6.14 -8.05
CA LEU A 72 2.90 5.45 -7.53
C LEU A 72 4.19 6.24 -7.81
N LYS A 73 4.37 6.75 -9.03
CA LYS A 73 5.52 7.62 -9.37
C LYS A 73 5.54 8.90 -8.53
N ARG A 74 4.37 9.47 -8.21
CA ARG A 74 4.29 10.61 -7.29
C ARG A 74 4.77 10.24 -5.89
N LEU A 75 4.34 9.10 -5.35
CA LEU A 75 4.82 8.60 -4.06
C LEU A 75 6.31 8.28 -4.06
N VAL A 76 6.87 7.81 -5.18
CA VAL A 76 8.33 7.65 -5.34
C VAL A 76 9.05 9.00 -5.30
N LYS A 77 8.53 10.01 -6.01
CA LYS A 77 9.09 11.37 -5.99
C LYS A 77 9.04 12.00 -4.59
N LEU A 78 8.05 11.66 -3.78
CA LEU A 78 7.94 12.07 -2.38
C LEU A 78 8.83 11.26 -1.43
N GLY A 79 9.53 10.24 -1.94
CA GLY A 79 10.38 9.37 -1.15
C GLY A 79 9.61 8.42 -0.22
N ILE A 80 8.32 8.19 -0.47
CA ILE A 80 7.46 7.30 0.31
C ILE A 80 7.60 5.86 -0.18
N LEU A 81 7.60 5.70 -1.50
CA LEU A 81 7.90 4.45 -2.17
C LEU A 81 9.26 4.54 -2.85
N THR A 82 9.82 3.39 -3.21
CA THR A 82 10.94 3.27 -4.13
C THR A 82 10.50 2.47 -5.34
N GLU A 83 11.09 2.76 -6.49
CA GLU A 83 10.96 1.89 -7.66
C GLU A 83 12.13 0.89 -7.61
N ALA A 84 11.83 -0.38 -7.37
CA ALA A 84 12.82 -1.44 -7.31
C ALA A 84 13.31 -1.82 -8.72
N ASP A 85 12.37 -1.90 -9.67
CA ASP A 85 12.61 -2.15 -11.08
C ASP A 85 11.61 -1.35 -11.92
N THR A 86 11.80 -1.26 -13.23
CA THR A 86 10.87 -0.59 -14.15
C THR A 86 9.43 -1.06 -13.95
N GLY A 87 8.59 -0.20 -13.36
CA GLY A 87 7.19 -0.50 -13.09
C GLY A 87 6.92 -1.41 -11.87
N ASN A 88 7.93 -1.63 -11.04
CA ASN A 88 7.86 -2.40 -9.80
C ASN A 88 8.18 -1.48 -8.62
N PHE A 89 7.23 -1.31 -7.71
CA PHE A 89 7.33 -0.35 -6.61
C PHE A 89 7.40 -1.10 -5.29
N ALA A 90 8.14 -0.57 -4.32
CA ALA A 90 8.26 -1.13 -2.99
C ALA A 90 8.17 -0.02 -1.95
N ARG A 91 7.77 -0.38 -0.73
CA ARG A 91 7.89 0.54 0.41
C ARG A 91 9.37 0.80 0.68
N ARG A 92 9.76 2.05 0.95
CA ARG A 92 11.05 2.28 1.62
C ARG A 92 10.98 1.67 3.01
N GLN A 93 11.90 0.75 3.31
CA GLN A 93 12.14 0.24 4.67
C GLN A 93 13.01 1.23 5.44
#